data_AF-A0A967KJN7-F1
#
_entry.id   AF-A0A967KJN7-F1
#
_cell.length_a   1.000
_cell.length_b   1.000
_cell.length_c   1.000
_cell.angle_alpha   90.00
_cell.angle_beta   90.00
_cell.angle_gamma   90.00
#
_symmetry.space_group_name_H-M   'P 1'
#
loop_
_entity.id
_entity.type
_entity.pdbx_description
1 polymer ?
#
loop_
_entity_poly.entity_id
_entity_poly.type
_entity_poly.pdbx_seq_one_letter_code
_entity_poly.pdbx_strand_id
1 'polypeptide(L)'
;MNIPESIYHEIDCDAESVDIWARKGWIDLRPSNFVTWQERFKRMRRSQNLLHTRGSSSITMKTYLPDTIEIGMVVAWIFNNEERGYRIK
;
A
#
# COMPACT_ATOMS: atom_id res chain seq x y z
N MET A 1 -11.99 -14.58 47.41
CA MET A 1 -12.48 -14.26 46.05
C MET A 1 -11.23 -14.14 45.18
N ASN A 2 -10.96 -15.13 44.32
CA ASN A 2 -9.74 -15.20 43.52
C ASN A 2 -10.01 -14.44 42.20
N ILE A 3 -9.35 -13.31 41.99
CA ILE A 3 -9.44 -12.57 40.72
C ILE A 3 -8.53 -13.31 39.75
N PRO A 4 -9.02 -13.78 38.58
CA PRO A 4 -8.16 -14.45 37.62
C PRO A 4 -7.07 -13.49 37.15
N GLU A 5 -5.82 -13.95 37.13
CA GLU A 5 -4.71 -13.24 36.51
C GLU A 5 -5.11 -12.84 35.09
N SER A 6 -4.85 -11.58 34.76
CA SER A 6 -5.14 -10.95 33.47
C SER A 6 -4.63 -11.82 32.32
N ILE A 7 -5.53 -12.23 31.42
CA ILE A 7 -5.20 -12.84 30.11
C ILE A 7 -4.60 -11.84 29.11
N TYR A 8 -4.41 -10.57 29.52
CA TYR A 8 -3.81 -9.56 28.68
C TYR A 8 -2.29 -9.71 28.68
N HIS A 9 -1.73 -9.87 27.48
CA HIS A 9 -0.30 -9.75 27.26
C HIS A 9 0.07 -8.27 27.35
N GLU A 10 0.94 -7.91 28.29
CA GLU A 10 1.57 -6.59 28.27
C GLU A 10 2.51 -6.54 27.06
N ILE A 11 2.34 -5.51 26.24
CA ILE A 11 3.16 -5.27 25.06
C ILE A 11 3.98 -4.02 25.33
N ASP A 12 5.30 -4.13 25.18
CA ASP A 12 6.21 -3.01 25.29
C ASP A 12 5.87 -1.97 24.23
N CYS A 13 5.30 -0.84 24.65
CA CYS A 13 4.89 0.26 23.78
C CYS A 13 6.01 1.31 23.67
N ASP A 14 7.24 0.86 23.46
CA ASP A 14 8.34 1.76 23.14
C ASP A 14 8.24 2.24 21.68
N ALA A 15 8.95 3.32 21.36
CA ALA A 15 8.88 3.94 20.04
C ALA A 15 9.35 3.03 18.90
N GLU A 16 10.29 2.12 19.16
CA GLU A 16 10.81 1.17 18.17
C GLU A 16 9.79 0.06 17.90
N SER A 17 9.20 -0.51 18.95
CA SER A 17 8.15 -1.51 18.87
C SER A 17 6.93 -0.99 18.10
N VAL A 18 6.50 0.24 18.41
CA VAL A 18 5.42 0.92 17.67
C VAL A 18 5.77 1.10 16.20
N ASP A 19 7.01 1.51 15.88
CA ASP A 19 7.44 1.66 14.49
C ASP A 19 7.46 0.33 13.73
N ILE A 20 7.90 -0.75 14.37
CA ILE A 20 7.89 -2.11 13.79
C ILE A 20 6.46 -2.53 13.45
N TRP A 21 5.49 -2.33 14.35
CA TRP A 21 4.10 -2.70 14.10
C TRP A 21 3.47 -1.83 13.01
N ALA A 22 3.73 -0.52 13.03
CA ALA A 22 3.23 0.40 12.02
C ALA A 22 3.78 0.07 10.62
N ARG A 23 5.06 -0.33 10.50
CA ARG A 23 5.65 -0.77 9.23
C ARG A 23 5.09 -2.10 8.71
N LYS A 24 4.73 -3.03 9.61
CA LYS A 24 4.11 -4.31 9.24
C LYS A 24 2.62 -4.17 8.94
N GLY A 25 1.97 -3.21 9.57
CA GLY A 25 0.55 -2.93 9.40
C GLY A 25 0.26 -2.29 8.06
N TRP A 26 -0.89 -2.64 7.50
CA TRP A 26 -1.43 -1.95 6.31
C TRP A 26 -2.00 -0.57 6.66
N ILE A 27 -2.19 -0.28 7.96
CA ILE A 27 -2.80 0.95 8.48
C ILE A 27 -1.75 1.70 9.31
N ASP A 28 -0.92 2.49 8.63
CA ASP A 28 -0.02 3.48 9.24
C ASP A 28 -0.50 4.88 8.85
N LEU A 29 -1.04 5.62 9.82
CA LEU A 29 -1.59 6.97 9.63
C LEU A 29 -0.59 8.07 9.98
N ARG A 30 0.69 7.76 10.16
CA ARG A 30 1.71 8.77 10.46
C ARG A 30 2.02 9.60 9.21
N PRO A 31 2.43 10.87 9.36
CA PRO A 31 2.76 11.74 8.23
C PRO A 31 3.80 11.15 7.27
N SER A 32 4.77 10.40 7.79
CA SER A 32 5.79 9.70 7.00
C SER A 32 5.17 8.72 6.00
N ASN A 33 4.18 7.93 6.41
CA ASN A 33 3.50 7.00 5.52
C ASN A 33 2.64 7.72 4.47
N PHE A 34 2.01 8.84 4.85
CA PHE A 34 1.27 9.67 3.89
C PHE A 34 2.17 10.19 2.76
N VAL A 35 3.40 10.61 3.07
CA VAL A 35 4.37 11.03 2.04
C VAL A 35 4.66 9.88 1.07
N THR A 36 4.86 8.66 1.57
CA THR A 36 5.05 7.45 0.75
C THR A 36 3.85 7.21 -0.17
N TRP A 37 2.63 7.29 0.36
CA TRP A 37 1.40 7.15 -0.43
C TRP A 37 1.25 8.23 -1.50
N GLN A 38 1.53 9.49 -1.19
CA GLN A 38 1.50 10.57 -2.18
C GLN A 38 2.50 10.31 -3.32
N GLU A 39 3.70 9.82 -3.01
CA GLU A 39 4.69 9.49 -4.02
C GLU A 39 4.24 8.31 -4.90
N ARG A 40 3.61 7.27 -4.31
CA ARG A 40 2.98 6.18 -5.07
C ARG A 40 1.97 6.70 -6.07
N PHE A 41 1.04 7.56 -5.65
CA PHE A 41 0.04 8.15 -6.55
C PHE A 41 0.67 8.99 -7.66
N LYS A 42 1.72 9.77 -7.35
CA LYS A 42 2.48 10.51 -8.38
C LYS A 42 3.11 9.57 -9.41
N ARG A 43 3.69 8.44 -8.98
CA ARG A 43 4.30 7.44 -9.87
C ARG A 43 3.24 6.72 -10.71
N MET A 44 2.12 6.32 -10.12
CA MET A 44 0.97 5.76 -10.84
C MET A 44 0.51 6.71 -11.94
N ARG A 45 0.32 7.99 -11.63
CA ARG A 45 -0.09 9.01 -12.62
C ARG A 45 0.95 9.21 -13.73
N ARG A 46 2.25 9.23 -13.41
CA ARG A 46 3.32 9.31 -14.43
C ARG A 46 3.35 8.09 -15.35
N SER A 47 3.16 6.88 -14.80
CA SER A 47 3.14 5.66 -15.60
C SER A 47 1.99 5.59 -16.61
N GLN A 48 0.84 6.21 -16.30
CA GLN A 48 -0.27 6.34 -17.25
C GLN A 48 0.09 7.21 -18.47
N ASN A 49 0.73 8.36 -18.24
CA ASN A 49 1.10 9.29 -19.32
C ASN A 49 2.09 8.65 -20.31
N LEU A 50 2.96 7.74 -19.85
CA LEU A 50 3.93 7.04 -20.70
C LEU A 50 3.25 6.00 -21.61
N LEU A 51 2.21 5.31 -21.14
CA LEU A 51 1.43 4.37 -21.96
C LEU A 51 0.65 5.09 -23.06
N HIS A 52 0.13 6.29 -22.79
CA HIS A 52 -0.56 7.12 -23.78
C HIS A 52 0.34 7.52 -24.98
N THR A 53 1.66 7.52 -24.81
CA THR A 53 2.61 7.96 -25.85
C THR A 53 3.06 6.82 -26.78
N ARG A 54 2.77 5.55 -26.46
CA ARG A 54 3.19 4.36 -27.25
C ARG A 54 1.98 3.60 -27.82
N GLY A 55 1.73 3.77 -29.13
CA GLY A 55 1.13 2.78 -30.05
C GLY A 55 -0.16 2.04 -29.63
N SER A 56 -1.27 2.42 -30.26
CA SER A 56 -2.69 2.10 -29.96
C SER A 56 -3.19 0.64 -30.17
N SER A 57 -2.35 -0.39 -30.26
CA SER A 57 -2.81 -1.70 -30.78
C SER A 57 -3.04 -2.84 -29.75
N SER A 58 -3.02 -2.60 -28.43
CA SER A 58 -3.28 -3.69 -27.46
C SER A 58 -4.00 -3.32 -26.16
N ILE A 59 -4.66 -2.16 -26.08
CA ILE A 59 -5.31 -1.74 -24.82
C ILE A 59 -6.80 -1.46 -25.09
N THR A 60 -7.58 -2.54 -25.13
CA THR A 60 -9.03 -2.51 -24.87
C THR A 60 -9.31 -3.01 -23.45
N MET A 61 -8.48 -2.61 -22.50
CA MET A 61 -9.01 -2.34 -21.17
C MET A 61 -9.12 -0.84 -21.09
N LYS A 62 -10.29 -0.35 -20.71
CA LYS A 62 -10.50 1.03 -20.29
C LYS A 62 -9.65 1.26 -19.04
N THR A 63 -8.34 1.35 -19.18
CA THR A 63 -7.37 1.61 -18.12
C THR A 63 -7.32 3.11 -17.88
N TYR A 64 -8.48 3.70 -17.64
CA TYR A 64 -8.53 4.95 -16.92
C TYR A 64 -8.30 4.51 -15.48
N LEU A 65 -7.16 4.83 -14.87
CA LEU A 65 -7.21 5.06 -13.43
C LEU A 65 -8.16 6.26 -13.32
N PRO A 66 -9.36 6.08 -12.75
CA PRO A 66 -10.26 7.20 -12.60
C PRO A 66 -9.60 8.27 -11.71
N ASP A 67 -10.14 9.49 -11.71
CA ASP A 67 -9.78 10.51 -10.70
C ASP A 67 -10.13 10.06 -9.27
N THR A 68 -10.77 8.89 -9.14
CA THR A 68 -11.05 8.16 -7.92
C THR A 68 -9.97 7.13 -7.61
N ILE A 69 -9.71 6.91 -6.32
CA ILE A 69 -8.79 5.87 -5.87
C ILE A 69 -9.53 4.53 -5.90
N GLU A 70 -9.33 3.76 -6.98
CA GLU A 70 -9.79 2.37 -7.07
C GLU A 70 -8.81 1.46 -6.33
N ILE A 71 -9.21 0.93 -5.19
CA ILE A 71 -8.36 0.12 -4.30
C ILE A 71 -7.72 -1.06 -5.06
N GLY A 72 -8.48 -1.72 -5.94
CA GLY A 72 -7.97 -2.84 -6.74
C GLY A 72 -6.83 -2.44 -7.68
N MET A 73 -6.91 -1.25 -8.29
CA MET A 73 -5.86 -0.75 -9.18
C MET A 73 -4.60 -0.36 -8.41
N VAL A 74 -4.77 0.26 -7.24
CA VAL A 74 -3.67 0.65 -6.35
C VAL A 74 -2.89 -0.59 -5.89
N VAL A 75 -3.60 -1.62 -5.42
CA VAL A 75 -3.00 -2.88 -4.97
C VAL A 75 -2.27 -3.57 -6.13
N ALA A 76 -2.91 -3.67 -7.30
CA ALA A 76 -2.29 -4.28 -8.48
C ALA A 76 -1.01 -3.53 -8.91
N TRP A 77 -1.02 -2.19 -8.87
CA TRP A 77 0.16 -1.40 -9.20
C TRP A 77 1.29 -1.62 -8.19
N ILE A 78 1.00 -1.63 -6.87
CA ILE A 78 2.00 -1.88 -5.83
C ILE A 78 2.64 -3.26 -6.03
N PHE A 79 1.84 -4.30 -6.27
CA PHE A 79 2.38 -5.64 -6.48
C PHE A 79 3.26 -5.75 -7.73
N ASN A 80 2.87 -5.09 -8.81
CA ASN A 80 3.63 -5.11 -10.06
C ASN A 80 4.92 -4.28 -10.01
N ASN A 81 4.95 -3.18 -9.25
CA ASN A 81 6.04 -2.19 -9.30
C ASN A 81 6.95 -2.19 -8.06
N GLU A 82 6.43 -2.50 -6.88
CA GLU A 82 7.18 -2.48 -5.61
C GLU A 82 7.53 -3.90 -5.14
N GLU A 83 6.54 -4.79 -5.09
CA GLU A 83 6.73 -6.16 -4.57
C GLU A 83 7.32 -7.14 -5.61
N ARG A 84 7.74 -6.64 -6.77
CA ARG A 84 8.33 -7.41 -7.90
C ARG A 84 7.57 -8.70 -8.25
N GLY A 85 6.26 -8.73 -8.03
CA GLY A 85 5.43 -9.92 -8.19
C GLY A 85 6.00 -11.13 -7.43
N TYR A 86 5.85 -11.17 -6.11
CA TYR A 86 5.95 -12.45 -5.40
C TYR A 86 4.92 -13.41 -6.01
N ARG A 87 5.38 -14.28 -6.90
CA ARG A 87 4.68 -15.51 -7.25
C ARG A 87 4.56 -16.30 -5.95
N ILE A 88 3.40 -16.24 -5.30
CA ILE A 88 2.99 -17.30 -4.40
C ILE A 88 2.87 -18.54 -5.29
N LYS A 89 3.75 -19.50 -5.06
CA LYS A 89 3.74 -20.80 -5.72
C LYS A 89 2.98 -21.77 -4.84
#